data_AF-A0AAP5M5G3-F1
#
_entry.id   AF-A0AAP5M5G3-F1
#
_cell.length_a   1.000
_cell.length_b   1.000
_cell.length_c   1.000
_cell.angle_alpha   90.00
_cell.angle_beta   90.00
_cell.angle_gamma   90.00
#
_symmetry.space_group_name_H-M   'P 1'
#
loop_
_entity.id
_entity.type
_entity.pdbx_description
1 polymer ?
#
loop_
_entity_poly.entity_id
_entity_poly.type
_entity_poly.pdbx_seq_one_letter_code
_entity_poly.pdbx_strand_id
1 'polypeptide(L)'
;MSDTEIEKYLTDPFGKTLLRQGIFPANTQDLIKVLGSTFGYSPTGFVVGEGSQIPTSVSPKEDKRLRFEVNFGANETDAKIFLSKPGATTSADPLEIISYDPQTKGYNYYVLSPQLGAADDSPFVWAWVGHSSFARKPETMNQGCFSCHHNGIPIMRELELPWNNWQSQRANISSATVPAAVASDTVFQQRRGAELFEQIIRGNIQTFYNNWLRERTRKSGGITNISDVGELLRHVITNTTVNLKSTDIQSNGQNTTPKNIDISGVPPNDTFLADTLFQTTLGLNYSSLSVTLPRNDYDAYLNAYDFKLVGTKGFFFTSEKAFEYPGSTYFAFFVPQVAAEDIYVTNKLLQSKIVTDKFVAALLMVDYQNPLFSSKRASLQKYADQITTGTITKGVSSVPEDFVAKIKQTGATASTAGSFDDSSAESQFLYTWELPDDQWKQVTAQRLQGYVDSIANKEPGERLDYLLRWSIKQRDRFISTSPFCNFRESRLLFPETSLSPVPNCPKSAANAE
;
A
#
# COMPACT_ATOMS: atom_id res chain seq x y z
N MET A 1 10.83 -27.56 10.24
CA MET A 1 10.23 -26.96 11.45
C MET A 1 10.29 -27.98 12.56
N SER A 2 10.55 -27.54 13.80
CA SER A 2 10.39 -28.38 14.99
C SER A 2 8.91 -28.61 15.33
N ASP A 3 8.59 -29.67 16.06
CA ASP A 3 7.22 -29.95 16.51
C ASP A 3 6.63 -28.77 17.29
N THR A 4 7.43 -28.13 18.14
CA THR A 4 7.04 -26.92 18.89
C THR A 4 6.65 -25.76 17.97
N GLU A 5 7.37 -25.55 16.85
CA GLU A 5 7.03 -24.50 15.89
C GLU A 5 5.75 -24.83 15.13
N ILE A 6 5.54 -26.10 14.79
CA ILE A 6 4.32 -26.57 14.12
C ILE A 6 3.11 -26.37 15.04
N GLU A 7 3.21 -26.75 16.32
CA GLU A 7 2.15 -26.57 17.30
C GLU A 7 1.85 -25.09 17.58
N LYS A 8 2.88 -24.24 17.53
CA LYS A 8 2.75 -22.81 17.83
C LYS A 8 2.19 -22.00 16.67
N TYR A 9 2.66 -22.25 15.44
CA TYR A 9 2.38 -21.39 14.30
C TYR A 9 1.44 -22.01 13.28
N LEU A 10 1.45 -23.33 13.05
CA LEU A 10 0.56 -23.96 12.06
C LEU A 10 -0.79 -24.31 12.68
N THR A 11 -1.46 -23.28 13.21
CA THR A 11 -2.78 -23.38 13.86
C THR A 11 -3.91 -22.75 13.06
N ASP A 12 -3.59 -22.07 11.97
CA ASP A 12 -4.54 -21.59 10.97
C ASP A 12 -5.22 -22.75 10.21
N PRO A 13 -6.37 -22.50 9.53
CA PRO A 13 -7.12 -23.54 8.84
C PRO A 13 -6.29 -24.35 7.83
N PHE A 14 -5.47 -23.70 7.01
CA PHE A 14 -4.64 -24.36 5.98
C PHE A 14 -3.57 -25.25 6.62
N GLY A 15 -2.77 -24.71 7.54
CA GLY A 15 -1.71 -25.46 8.22
C GLY A 15 -2.25 -26.60 9.08
N LYS A 16 -3.29 -26.34 9.89
CA LYS A 16 -3.83 -27.27 10.88
C LYS A 16 -4.66 -28.41 10.28
N THR A 17 -5.52 -28.08 9.33
CA THR A 17 -6.53 -29.02 8.84
C THR A 17 -6.07 -29.76 7.58
N LEU A 18 -5.14 -29.18 6.80
CA LEU A 18 -4.61 -29.81 5.60
C LEU A 18 -3.20 -30.35 5.80
N LEU A 19 -2.21 -29.45 5.94
CA LEU A 19 -0.80 -29.86 5.90
C LEU A 19 -0.44 -30.81 7.05
N ARG A 20 -0.90 -30.52 8.27
CA ARG A 20 -0.69 -31.39 9.44
C ARG A 20 -1.43 -32.72 9.38
N GLN A 21 -2.39 -32.88 8.46
CA GLN A 21 -3.12 -34.13 8.22
C GLN A 21 -2.55 -34.91 7.02
N GLY A 22 -1.42 -34.46 6.45
CA GLY A 22 -0.81 -35.10 5.28
C GLY A 22 -1.51 -34.78 3.95
N ILE A 23 -2.35 -33.74 3.91
CA ILE A 23 -3.05 -33.32 2.69
C ILE A 23 -2.25 -32.20 2.03
N PHE A 24 -1.66 -32.49 0.87
CA PHE A 24 -0.80 -31.56 0.11
C PHE A 24 -1.35 -31.34 -1.30
N PRO A 25 -2.21 -30.34 -1.53
CA PRO A 25 -2.71 -30.03 -2.87
C PRO A 25 -1.58 -29.64 -3.81
N ALA A 26 -1.49 -30.27 -4.98
CA ALA A 26 -0.35 -30.12 -5.89
C ALA A 26 -0.53 -29.01 -6.94
N ASN A 27 -1.73 -28.46 -7.07
CA ASN A 27 -2.05 -27.40 -8.02
C ASN A 27 -3.29 -26.61 -7.56
N THR A 28 -3.66 -25.57 -8.34
CA THR A 28 -4.81 -24.71 -8.04
C THR A 28 -6.14 -25.47 -7.99
N GLN A 29 -6.37 -26.43 -8.89
CA GLN A 29 -7.64 -27.16 -8.98
C GLN A 29 -7.83 -28.07 -7.77
N ASP A 30 -6.78 -28.79 -7.40
CA ASP A 30 -6.76 -29.63 -6.20
C ASP A 30 -6.95 -28.77 -4.94
N LEU A 31 -6.29 -27.61 -4.87
CA LEU A 31 -6.42 -26.70 -3.75
C LEU A 31 -7.85 -26.18 -3.59
N ILE A 32 -8.46 -25.66 -4.66
CA ILE A 32 -9.85 -25.18 -4.63
C ILE A 32 -10.79 -26.29 -4.20
N LYS A 33 -10.62 -27.49 -4.76
CA LYS A 33 -11.44 -28.66 -4.43
C LYS A 33 -11.32 -29.04 -2.95
N VAL A 34 -10.09 -29.16 -2.44
CA VAL A 34 -9.82 -29.55 -1.04
C VAL A 34 -10.34 -28.48 -0.08
N LEU A 35 -10.15 -27.20 -0.36
CA LEU A 35 -10.69 -26.12 0.47
C LEU A 35 -12.22 -26.14 0.51
N GLY A 36 -12.86 -26.37 -0.64
CA GLY A 36 -14.31 -26.53 -0.72
C GLY A 36 -14.84 -27.73 0.06
N SER A 37 -14.24 -28.91 -0.11
CA SER A 37 -14.70 -30.14 0.57
C SER A 37 -14.43 -30.14 2.07
N THR A 38 -13.31 -29.55 2.51
CA THR A 38 -12.89 -29.58 3.92
C THR A 38 -13.61 -28.53 4.76
N PHE A 39 -13.83 -27.33 4.22
CA PHE A 39 -14.35 -26.20 4.99
C PHE A 39 -15.75 -25.73 4.55
N GLY A 40 -16.26 -26.24 3.43
CA GLY A 40 -17.47 -25.69 2.80
C GLY A 40 -17.26 -24.28 2.24
N TYR A 41 -16.02 -23.86 2.02
CA TYR A 41 -15.70 -22.54 1.49
C TYR A 41 -15.94 -22.46 0.00
N SER A 42 -16.51 -21.33 -0.45
CA SER A 42 -16.66 -21.03 -1.87
C SER A 42 -15.53 -20.10 -2.33
N PRO A 43 -14.88 -20.36 -3.47
CA PRO A 43 -13.87 -19.47 -4.00
C PRO A 43 -14.51 -18.18 -4.54
N THR A 44 -13.92 -17.04 -4.21
CA THR A 44 -14.24 -15.76 -4.84
C THR A 44 -13.00 -15.22 -5.53
N GLY A 45 -13.04 -15.12 -6.86
CA GLY A 45 -11.90 -14.73 -7.68
C GLY A 45 -11.86 -13.24 -8.00
N PHE A 46 -10.66 -12.68 -8.06
CA PHE A 46 -10.36 -11.31 -8.47
C PHE A 46 -9.19 -11.31 -9.45
N VAL A 47 -9.09 -10.28 -10.28
CA VAL A 47 -8.04 -10.16 -11.30
C VAL A 47 -7.36 -8.81 -11.19
N VAL A 48 -6.03 -8.84 -11.17
CA VAL A 48 -5.17 -7.65 -11.18
C VAL A 48 -4.09 -7.79 -12.24
N GLY A 49 -3.75 -6.70 -12.90
CA GLY A 49 -2.56 -6.63 -13.76
C GLY A 49 -2.29 -5.23 -14.25
N GLU A 50 -1.03 -4.83 -14.14
CA GLU A 50 -0.53 -3.55 -14.65
C GLU A 50 -0.61 -3.54 -16.18
N GLY A 51 -1.31 -2.56 -16.76
CA GLY A 51 -1.54 -2.49 -18.20
C GLY A 51 -2.52 -3.55 -18.76
N SER A 52 -3.34 -4.16 -17.91
CA SER A 52 -4.32 -5.19 -18.29
C SER A 52 -5.39 -4.72 -19.28
N GLN A 53 -5.58 -3.41 -19.43
CA GLN A 53 -6.48 -2.79 -20.40
C GLN A 53 -5.81 -2.46 -21.75
N ILE A 54 -4.50 -2.66 -21.90
CA ILE A 54 -3.81 -2.51 -23.19
C ILE A 54 -4.28 -3.63 -24.13
N PRO A 55 -4.66 -3.35 -25.40
CA PRO A 55 -5.09 -4.39 -26.33
C PRO A 55 -4.02 -5.47 -26.59
N THR A 56 -4.46 -6.71 -26.83
CA THR A 56 -3.55 -7.81 -27.23
C THR A 56 -2.89 -7.57 -28.59
N SER A 57 -3.45 -6.72 -29.45
CA SER A 57 -2.79 -6.29 -30.69
C SER A 57 -1.51 -5.49 -30.47
N VAL A 58 -1.37 -4.82 -29.31
CA VAL A 58 -0.16 -4.09 -28.92
C VAL A 58 0.73 -4.95 -28.02
N SER A 59 0.11 -5.69 -27.11
CA SER A 59 0.78 -6.58 -26.15
C SER A 59 0.31 -8.02 -26.40
N PRO A 60 0.85 -8.70 -27.44
CA PRO A 60 0.35 -10.00 -27.91
C PRO A 60 0.76 -11.20 -27.06
N LYS A 61 1.67 -11.01 -26.10
CA LYS A 61 2.20 -12.10 -25.28
C LYS A 61 1.33 -12.44 -24.06
N GLU A 62 1.52 -13.68 -23.59
CA GLU A 62 1.21 -14.19 -22.25
C GLU A 62 1.92 -13.41 -21.11
N ASP A 63 2.76 -12.42 -21.45
CA ASP A 63 3.54 -11.55 -20.56
C ASP A 63 2.71 -10.47 -19.83
N LYS A 64 1.38 -10.45 -20.02
CA LYS A 64 0.51 -9.67 -19.14
C LYS A 64 0.51 -10.41 -17.81
N ARG A 65 1.32 -9.92 -16.87
CA ARG A 65 1.49 -10.41 -15.49
C ARG A 65 0.21 -10.25 -14.69
N LEU A 66 -0.86 -10.87 -15.18
CA LEU A 66 -2.13 -10.94 -14.51
C LEU A 66 -1.96 -11.90 -13.35
N ARG A 67 -2.37 -11.47 -12.18
CA ARG A 67 -2.55 -12.34 -11.03
C ARG A 67 -4.03 -12.55 -10.80
N PHE A 68 -4.36 -13.77 -10.41
CA PHE A 68 -5.64 -14.07 -9.83
C PHE A 68 -5.47 -14.16 -8.32
N GLU A 69 -6.24 -13.35 -7.62
CA GLU A 69 -6.41 -13.46 -6.18
C GLU A 69 -7.71 -14.23 -5.92
N VAL A 70 -7.63 -15.32 -5.17
CA VAL A 70 -8.79 -16.16 -4.85
C VAL A 70 -8.95 -16.24 -3.35
N ASN A 71 -10.10 -15.79 -2.87
CA ASN A 71 -10.46 -15.81 -1.46
C ASN A 71 -11.32 -17.01 -1.13
N PHE A 72 -11.11 -17.60 0.04
CA PHE A 72 -11.91 -18.68 0.58
C PHE A 72 -12.41 -18.30 1.97
N GLY A 73 -13.71 -18.42 2.17
CA GLY A 73 -14.38 -18.05 3.41
C GLY A 73 -15.79 -18.61 3.49
N ALA A 74 -16.45 -18.39 4.63
CA ALA A 74 -17.84 -18.81 4.84
C ALA A 74 -18.82 -18.03 3.95
N ASN A 75 -18.44 -16.83 3.53
CA ASN A 75 -19.16 -16.01 2.55
C ASN A 75 -18.17 -15.12 1.78
N GLU A 76 -18.66 -14.42 0.76
CA GLU A 76 -17.84 -13.60 -0.15
C GLU A 76 -17.12 -12.42 0.51
N THR A 77 -17.52 -12.02 1.72
CA THR A 77 -16.91 -10.91 2.48
C THR A 77 -16.04 -11.35 3.65
N ASP A 78 -16.07 -12.63 4.05
CA ASP A 78 -15.36 -13.16 5.21
C ASP A 78 -14.26 -14.16 4.81
N ALA A 79 -13.29 -13.68 4.05
CA ALA A 79 -12.15 -14.47 3.60
C ALA A 79 -11.22 -14.84 4.77
N LYS A 80 -10.88 -16.12 4.89
CA LYS A 80 -9.91 -16.66 5.86
C LYS A 80 -8.62 -17.15 5.21
N ILE A 81 -8.69 -17.55 3.95
CA ILE A 81 -7.55 -18.00 3.16
C ILE A 81 -7.54 -17.22 1.85
N PHE A 82 -6.37 -16.75 1.45
CA PHE A 82 -6.10 -16.00 0.22
C PHE A 82 -5.09 -16.79 -0.60
N LEU A 83 -5.38 -16.99 -1.88
CA LEU A 83 -4.50 -17.61 -2.87
C LEU A 83 -4.12 -16.55 -3.90
N SER A 84 -2.83 -16.34 -4.10
CA SER A 84 -2.27 -15.63 -5.25
C SER A 84 -1.71 -16.65 -6.24
N LYS A 85 -2.13 -16.55 -7.51
CA LYS A 85 -1.59 -17.35 -8.61
C LYS A 85 -1.43 -16.54 -9.90
N PRO A 86 -0.53 -16.93 -10.81
CA PRO A 86 -0.52 -16.37 -12.16
C PRO A 86 -1.82 -16.64 -12.93
N GLY A 87 -2.21 -15.68 -13.77
CA GLY A 87 -3.44 -15.76 -14.57
C GLY A 87 -3.37 -16.81 -15.68
N ALA A 88 -2.20 -17.01 -16.27
CA ALA A 88 -1.91 -18.15 -17.14
C ALA A 88 -1.03 -19.12 -16.34
N THR A 89 -1.57 -20.29 -15.98
CA THR A 89 -0.85 -21.28 -15.18
C THR A 89 -0.15 -22.28 -16.10
N THR A 90 1.17 -22.37 -16.00
CA THR A 90 1.91 -23.59 -16.31
C THR A 90 1.97 -24.46 -15.05
N SER A 91 2.29 -25.76 -15.19
CA SER A 91 2.44 -26.63 -14.03
C SER A 91 3.57 -26.20 -13.09
N ALA A 92 4.48 -25.32 -13.51
CA ALA A 92 5.67 -24.92 -12.75
C ALA A 92 5.51 -23.62 -11.94
N ASP A 93 4.37 -22.94 -12.04
CA ASP A 93 4.19 -21.62 -11.43
C ASP A 93 3.92 -21.69 -9.92
N PRO A 94 4.58 -20.85 -9.09
CA PRO A 94 4.39 -20.89 -7.66
C PRO A 94 2.99 -20.43 -7.26
N LEU A 95 2.41 -21.11 -6.27
CA LEU A 95 1.17 -20.68 -5.61
C LEU A 95 1.49 -20.11 -4.24
N GLU A 96 0.92 -18.95 -3.92
CA GLU A 96 1.12 -18.29 -2.62
C GLU A 96 -0.18 -18.33 -1.83
N ILE A 97 -0.11 -18.80 -0.58
CA ILE A 97 -1.25 -18.86 0.33
C ILE A 97 -1.00 -18.01 1.56
N ILE A 98 -1.98 -17.19 1.92
CA ILE A 98 -2.05 -16.49 3.20
C ILE A 98 -3.27 -17.01 3.95
N SER A 99 -3.10 -17.43 5.19
CA SER A 99 -4.18 -18.02 5.98
C SER A 99 -4.25 -17.39 7.37
N TYR A 100 -5.42 -16.87 7.74
CA TYR A 100 -5.63 -16.24 9.05
C TYR A 100 -5.63 -17.28 10.17
N ASP A 101 -4.81 -17.03 11.18
CA ASP A 101 -4.69 -17.86 12.36
C ASP A 101 -5.47 -17.25 13.53
N PRO A 102 -6.58 -17.86 13.97
CA PRO A 102 -7.37 -17.32 15.09
C PRO A 102 -6.66 -17.45 16.44
N GLN A 103 -5.69 -18.35 16.58
CA GLN A 103 -4.95 -18.57 17.83
C GLN A 103 -3.84 -17.53 18.02
N THR A 104 -3.05 -17.27 16.97
CA THR A 104 -2.00 -16.24 17.01
C THR A 104 -2.51 -14.84 16.62
N LYS A 105 -3.73 -14.75 16.09
CA LYS A 105 -4.39 -13.55 15.56
C LYS A 105 -3.62 -12.86 14.43
N GLY A 106 -2.73 -13.59 13.78
CA GLY A 106 -1.97 -13.17 12.61
C GLY A 106 -2.32 -14.02 11.39
N TYR A 107 -1.41 -14.03 10.43
CA TYR A 107 -1.50 -14.79 9.20
C TYR A 107 -0.24 -15.65 9.05
N ASN A 108 -0.43 -16.85 8.52
CA ASN A 108 0.67 -17.70 8.05
C ASN A 108 0.77 -17.63 6.53
N TYR A 109 2.00 -17.70 6.05
CA TYR A 109 2.36 -17.58 4.65
C TYR A 109 2.94 -18.91 4.17
N TYR A 110 2.47 -19.37 3.02
CA TYR A 110 2.87 -20.62 2.41
C TYR A 110 3.14 -20.44 0.92
N VAL A 111 4.10 -21.18 0.39
CA VAL A 111 4.40 -21.21 -1.04
C VAL A 111 4.46 -22.65 -1.51
N LEU A 112 3.77 -22.96 -2.60
CA LEU A 112 3.97 -24.18 -3.36
C LEU A 112 5.03 -23.91 -4.42
N SER A 113 6.13 -24.66 -4.39
CA SER A 113 7.22 -24.51 -5.35
C SER A 113 7.67 -25.87 -5.90
N PRO A 114 8.27 -25.92 -7.10
CA PRO A 114 8.92 -27.12 -7.59
C PRO A 114 9.96 -27.64 -6.60
N GLN A 115 10.00 -28.95 -6.38
CA GLN A 115 11.01 -29.59 -5.55
C GLN A 115 12.33 -29.71 -6.33
N LEU A 116 13.41 -29.13 -5.78
CA LEU A 116 14.73 -29.24 -6.39
C LEU A 116 15.22 -30.70 -6.37
N GLY A 117 15.52 -31.25 -7.56
CA GLY A 117 16.10 -32.58 -7.72
C GLY A 117 15.14 -33.76 -7.52
N ALA A 118 13.82 -33.54 -7.54
CA ALA A 118 12.84 -34.62 -7.42
C ALA A 118 12.77 -35.47 -8.71
N ALA A 119 12.69 -36.80 -8.52
CA ALA A 119 12.19 -37.74 -9.53
C ALA A 119 10.65 -37.68 -9.54
N ASP A 120 10.05 -37.99 -10.69
CA ASP A 120 8.71 -37.63 -11.19
C ASP A 120 7.47 -37.81 -10.26
N ASP A 121 7.57 -38.41 -9.08
CA ASP A 121 6.43 -38.82 -8.25
C ASP A 121 5.86 -37.72 -7.32
N SER A 122 6.63 -36.67 -6.98
CA SER A 122 6.15 -35.50 -6.24
C SER A 122 6.92 -34.23 -6.64
N PRO A 123 6.59 -33.61 -7.79
CA PRO A 123 7.36 -32.48 -8.31
C PRO A 123 7.26 -31.18 -7.52
N PHE A 124 6.40 -31.08 -6.49
CA PHE A 124 6.18 -29.85 -5.73
C PHE A 124 6.21 -30.06 -4.22
N VAL A 125 6.57 -29.00 -3.49
CA VAL A 125 6.58 -28.96 -2.03
C VAL A 125 5.91 -27.70 -1.50
N TRP A 126 5.11 -27.83 -0.44
CA TRP A 126 4.62 -26.69 0.34
C TRP A 126 5.67 -26.27 1.37
N ALA A 127 6.11 -25.03 1.28
CA ALA A 127 6.96 -24.39 2.27
C ALA A 127 6.14 -23.40 3.11
N TRP A 128 6.22 -23.50 4.44
CA TRP A 128 5.80 -22.42 5.32
C TRP A 128 6.92 -21.37 5.36
N VAL A 129 6.62 -20.15 4.93
CA VAL A 129 7.61 -19.08 4.77
C VAL A 129 7.56 -18.05 5.90
N GLY A 130 6.55 -18.11 6.76
CA GLY A 130 6.54 -17.35 8.01
C GLY A 130 5.15 -16.98 8.53
N HIS A 131 5.16 -16.18 9.59
CA HIS A 131 3.98 -15.64 10.28
C HIS A 131 4.03 -14.11 10.31
N SER A 132 2.88 -13.42 10.43
CA SER A 132 2.78 -11.95 10.50
C SER A 132 3.81 -11.27 11.39
N SER A 133 4.13 -11.87 12.54
CA SER A 133 5.11 -11.32 13.49
C SER A 133 6.56 -11.33 12.99
N PHE A 134 6.82 -11.95 11.83
CA PHE A 134 8.13 -11.99 11.21
C PHE A 134 8.31 -10.86 10.17
N ALA A 135 7.22 -10.25 9.68
CA ALA A 135 7.28 -9.27 8.60
C ALA A 135 8.23 -8.08 8.86
N ARG A 136 8.43 -7.73 10.14
CA ARG A 136 9.28 -6.61 10.57
C ARG A 136 10.59 -7.04 11.23
N LYS A 137 10.88 -8.33 11.30
CA LYS A 137 12.15 -8.82 11.85
C LYS A 137 13.28 -8.60 10.85
N PRO A 138 14.49 -8.20 11.27
CA PRO A 138 15.60 -7.94 10.36
C PRO A 138 15.92 -9.07 9.38
N GLU A 139 15.72 -10.32 9.79
CA GLU A 139 16.05 -11.52 9.01
C GLU A 139 15.06 -11.78 7.86
N THR A 140 13.82 -11.31 8.00
CA THR A 140 12.72 -11.63 7.07
C THR A 140 12.12 -10.39 6.42
N MET A 141 12.34 -9.21 6.98
CA MET A 141 11.90 -7.94 6.42
C MET A 141 12.48 -7.77 5.01
N ASN A 142 11.60 -7.47 4.05
CA ASN A 142 11.93 -7.29 2.64
C ASN A 142 12.42 -8.56 1.92
N GLN A 143 12.17 -9.74 2.49
CA GLN A 143 12.51 -11.05 1.91
C GLN A 143 11.25 -11.88 1.62
N GLY A 144 11.27 -12.70 0.57
CA GLY A 144 10.17 -13.62 0.23
C GLY A 144 8.81 -12.91 0.20
N CYS A 145 7.78 -13.51 0.83
CA CYS A 145 6.45 -12.89 0.95
C CYS A 145 6.47 -11.54 1.68
N PHE A 146 7.39 -11.31 2.62
CA PHE A 146 7.50 -10.05 3.35
C PHE A 146 8.18 -8.93 2.55
N SER A 147 8.60 -9.19 1.32
CA SER A 147 8.94 -8.16 0.32
C SER A 147 7.72 -7.40 -0.20
N CYS A 148 6.51 -7.95 -0.01
CA CYS A 148 5.25 -7.28 -0.32
C CYS A 148 4.39 -7.11 0.95
N HIS A 149 4.42 -8.08 1.85
CA HIS A 149 3.63 -8.04 3.08
C HIS A 149 4.40 -7.42 4.25
N HIS A 150 4.94 -6.20 4.09
CA HIS A 150 5.85 -5.55 5.05
C HIS A 150 5.28 -5.44 6.49
N ASN A 151 3.96 -5.36 6.62
CA ASN A 151 3.28 -5.29 7.91
C ASN A 151 2.75 -6.63 8.42
N GLY A 152 2.91 -7.70 7.64
CA GLY A 152 2.48 -9.04 7.99
C GLY A 152 0.99 -9.27 7.83
N ILE A 153 0.33 -8.56 6.91
CA ILE A 153 -1.09 -8.74 6.58
C ILE A 153 -1.30 -8.88 5.07
N PRO A 154 -2.44 -9.44 4.61
CA PRO A 154 -2.85 -9.35 3.20
C PRO A 154 -2.88 -7.89 2.73
N ILE A 155 -2.45 -7.64 1.50
CA ILE A 155 -2.36 -6.28 0.94
C ILE A 155 -3.18 -6.15 -0.34
N MET A 156 -3.66 -4.93 -0.58
CA MET A 156 -4.14 -4.47 -1.87
C MET A 156 -3.58 -3.06 -2.06
N ARG A 157 -2.90 -2.81 -3.18
CA ARG A 157 -2.23 -1.53 -3.43
C ARG A 157 -3.23 -0.41 -3.71
N GLU A 158 -4.39 -0.75 -4.24
CA GLU A 158 -5.43 0.21 -4.63
C GLU A 158 -6.65 -0.04 -3.75
N LEU A 159 -6.75 0.65 -2.61
CA LEU A 159 -7.86 0.47 -1.66
C LEU A 159 -8.96 1.51 -1.84
N GLU A 160 -9.05 2.15 -3.00
CA GLU A 160 -10.14 3.07 -3.31
C GLU A 160 -10.38 3.14 -4.82
N LEU A 161 -11.60 3.55 -5.19
CA LEU A 161 -11.99 3.93 -6.55
C LEU A 161 -10.89 4.76 -7.24
N PRO A 162 -10.51 4.49 -8.50
CA PRO A 162 -11.20 3.59 -9.44
C PRO A 162 -10.53 2.22 -9.68
N TRP A 163 -9.51 1.86 -8.90
CA TRP A 163 -8.75 0.60 -9.06
C TRP A 163 -8.20 0.39 -10.48
N ASN A 164 -7.27 1.27 -10.87
CA ASN A 164 -6.61 1.34 -12.17
C ASN A 164 -6.12 -0.01 -12.71
N ASN A 165 -5.50 -0.86 -11.88
CA ASN A 165 -4.94 -2.14 -12.34
C ASN A 165 -5.82 -3.36 -12.06
N TRP A 166 -6.97 -3.18 -11.41
CA TRP A 166 -7.86 -4.29 -11.06
C TRP A 166 -9.07 -4.34 -11.97
N GLN A 167 -9.59 -5.55 -12.19
CA GLN A 167 -10.97 -5.69 -12.66
C GLN A 167 -11.91 -5.03 -11.64
N SER A 168 -12.72 -4.08 -12.07
CA SER A 168 -13.71 -3.41 -11.22
C SER A 168 -14.89 -2.89 -12.04
N GLN A 169 -15.88 -2.34 -11.35
CA GLN A 169 -16.97 -1.60 -11.99
C GLN A 169 -16.52 -0.35 -12.77
N ARG A 170 -15.30 0.16 -12.52
CA ARG A 170 -14.72 1.33 -13.22
C ARG A 170 -13.68 0.95 -14.26
N ALA A 171 -12.92 -0.13 -14.02
CA ALA A 171 -11.87 -0.62 -14.90
C ALA A 171 -12.15 -2.06 -15.32
N ASN A 172 -12.75 -2.24 -16.50
CA ASN A 172 -13.03 -3.57 -17.00
C ASN A 172 -11.79 -4.18 -17.69
N ILE A 173 -11.36 -5.35 -17.23
CA ILE A 173 -10.39 -6.21 -17.90
C ILE A 173 -11.18 -7.16 -18.81
N SER A 174 -11.19 -6.87 -20.11
CA SER A 174 -11.98 -7.60 -21.10
C SER A 174 -11.30 -8.90 -21.51
N SER A 175 -12.09 -9.92 -21.89
CA SER A 175 -11.56 -11.13 -22.53
C SER A 175 -10.80 -10.82 -23.83
N ALA A 176 -11.13 -9.71 -24.50
CA ALA A 176 -10.43 -9.23 -25.70
C ALA A 176 -9.05 -8.63 -25.41
N THR A 177 -8.77 -8.25 -24.15
CA THR A 177 -7.48 -7.65 -23.76
C THR A 177 -6.56 -8.62 -23.03
N VAL A 178 -6.93 -9.91 -22.90
CA VAL A 178 -6.10 -10.93 -22.23
C VAL A 178 -5.85 -12.13 -23.16
N PRO A 179 -4.80 -12.95 -22.89
CA PRO A 179 -4.56 -14.19 -23.63
C PRO A 179 -5.73 -15.16 -23.54
N ALA A 180 -5.89 -16.03 -24.55
CA ALA A 180 -6.99 -16.99 -24.60
C ALA A 180 -7.02 -17.93 -23.38
N ALA A 181 -5.86 -18.38 -22.91
CA ALA A 181 -5.74 -19.24 -21.72
C ALA A 181 -6.29 -18.56 -20.45
N VAL A 182 -6.03 -17.26 -20.29
CA VAL A 182 -6.56 -16.44 -19.19
C VAL A 182 -8.07 -16.28 -19.34
N ALA A 183 -8.54 -15.94 -20.55
CA ALA A 183 -9.97 -15.74 -20.82
C ALA A 183 -10.81 -17.01 -20.60
N SER A 184 -10.20 -18.19 -20.76
CA SER A 184 -10.84 -19.50 -20.53
C SER A 184 -10.78 -19.97 -19.08
N ASP A 185 -9.97 -19.36 -18.21
CA ASP A 185 -9.87 -19.75 -16.79
C ASP A 185 -11.19 -19.44 -16.06
N THR A 186 -11.69 -20.40 -15.27
CA THR A 186 -12.94 -20.27 -14.52
C THR A 186 -12.90 -19.11 -13.53
N VAL A 187 -11.75 -18.85 -12.89
CA VAL A 187 -11.56 -17.71 -11.99
C VAL A 187 -11.74 -16.40 -12.74
N PHE A 188 -11.22 -16.29 -13.97
CA PHE A 188 -11.41 -15.12 -14.80
C PHE A 188 -12.88 -14.95 -15.20
N GLN A 189 -13.54 -16.03 -15.64
CA GLN A 189 -14.94 -15.96 -16.09
C GLN A 189 -15.91 -15.57 -14.96
N GLN A 190 -15.62 -16.01 -13.73
CA GLN A 190 -16.45 -15.78 -12.53
C GLN A 190 -15.91 -14.65 -11.64
N ARG A 191 -14.92 -13.88 -12.13
CA ARG A 191 -14.25 -12.84 -11.35
C ARG A 191 -15.25 -11.81 -10.82
N ARG A 192 -14.99 -11.33 -9.61
CA ARG A 192 -15.67 -10.20 -8.99
C ARG A 192 -14.82 -8.94 -9.12
N GLY A 193 -15.45 -7.79 -8.89
CA GLY A 193 -14.77 -6.51 -8.98
C GLY A 193 -13.98 -6.18 -7.71
N ALA A 194 -12.97 -5.33 -7.90
CA ALA A 194 -12.07 -4.82 -6.87
C ALA A 194 -12.81 -4.15 -5.71
N GLU A 195 -13.97 -3.55 -5.96
CA GLU A 195 -14.81 -2.94 -4.93
C GLU A 195 -15.19 -3.92 -3.80
N LEU A 196 -15.34 -5.21 -4.11
CA LEU A 196 -15.60 -6.24 -3.11
C LEU A 196 -14.29 -6.68 -2.42
N PHE A 197 -13.20 -6.83 -3.17
CA PHE A 197 -11.90 -7.21 -2.61
C PHE A 197 -11.37 -6.15 -1.63
N GLU A 198 -11.56 -4.87 -1.95
CA GLU A 198 -11.22 -3.76 -1.07
C GLU A 198 -11.89 -3.91 0.30
N GLN A 199 -13.19 -4.21 0.34
CA GLN A 199 -13.93 -4.38 1.60
C GLN A 199 -13.35 -5.52 2.44
N ILE A 200 -13.01 -6.63 1.79
CA ILE A 200 -12.36 -7.78 2.45
C ILE A 200 -11.03 -7.35 3.04
N ILE A 201 -10.15 -6.71 2.26
CA ILE A 201 -8.82 -6.30 2.73
C ILE A 201 -8.92 -5.26 3.84
N ARG A 202 -9.83 -4.28 3.72
CA ARG A 202 -10.11 -3.31 4.80
C ARG A 202 -10.59 -4.01 6.08
N GLY A 203 -11.48 -4.98 5.98
CA GLY A 203 -11.93 -5.78 7.13
C GLY A 203 -10.79 -6.57 7.80
N ASN A 204 -9.87 -7.10 7.02
CA ASN A 204 -8.68 -7.81 7.49
C ASN A 204 -7.67 -6.88 8.18
N ILE A 205 -7.41 -5.69 7.61
CA ILE A 205 -6.63 -4.61 8.26
C ILE A 205 -7.24 -4.28 9.62
N GLN A 206 -8.54 -4.03 9.66
CA GLN A 206 -9.24 -3.67 10.90
C GLN A 206 -9.12 -4.75 11.97
N THR A 207 -9.39 -6.00 11.60
CA THR A 207 -9.34 -7.15 12.51
C THR A 207 -7.93 -7.35 13.08
N PHE A 208 -6.92 -7.35 12.22
CA PHE A 208 -5.53 -7.52 12.64
C PHE A 208 -5.10 -6.41 13.59
N TYR A 209 -5.29 -5.13 13.22
CA TYR A 209 -4.80 -4.02 14.02
C TYR A 209 -5.58 -3.82 15.32
N ASN A 210 -6.86 -4.17 15.37
CA ASN A 210 -7.62 -4.19 16.62
C ASN A 210 -7.05 -5.22 17.61
N ASN A 211 -6.61 -6.38 17.12
CA ASN A 211 -5.98 -7.40 17.96
C ASN A 211 -4.55 -6.99 18.36
N TRP A 212 -3.77 -6.50 17.40
CA TRP A 212 -2.40 -6.03 17.59
C TRP A 212 -2.29 -4.91 18.62
N LEU A 213 -3.22 -3.94 18.59
CA LEU A 213 -3.27 -2.85 19.56
C LEU A 213 -3.72 -3.32 20.95
N ARG A 214 -4.68 -4.24 21.01
CA ARG A 214 -5.16 -4.83 22.28
C ARG A 214 -4.05 -5.58 23.01
N GLU A 215 -3.16 -6.24 22.29
CA GLU A 215 -2.02 -6.95 22.89
C GLU A 215 -0.97 -5.99 23.47
N ARG A 216 -0.91 -4.78 22.93
CA ARG A 216 -0.02 -3.68 23.35
C ARG A 216 -0.63 -2.77 24.41
N THR A 217 -1.90 -2.94 24.76
CA THR A 217 -2.60 -2.10 25.73
C THR A 217 -3.20 -2.95 26.85
N ARG A 218 -2.63 -2.85 28.05
CA ARG A 218 -3.07 -3.64 29.22
C ARG A 218 -3.50 -2.74 30.36
N LYS A 219 -4.76 -2.84 30.74
CA LYS A 219 -5.33 -2.09 31.86
C LYS A 219 -5.10 -2.83 33.18
N SER A 220 -4.50 -2.14 34.16
CA SER A 220 -4.31 -2.64 35.52
C SER A 220 -4.36 -1.47 36.52
N GLY A 221 -5.12 -1.60 37.61
CA GLY A 221 -5.15 -0.58 38.67
C GLY A 221 -5.58 0.82 38.21
N GLY A 222 -6.43 0.93 37.18
CA GLY A 222 -6.84 2.22 36.61
C GLY A 222 -5.81 2.88 35.66
N ILE A 223 -4.67 2.24 35.44
CA ILE A 223 -3.62 2.66 34.51
C ILE A 223 -3.69 1.75 33.27
N THR A 224 -3.57 2.32 32.08
CA THR A 224 -3.36 1.54 30.84
C THR A 224 -1.88 1.55 30.51
N ASN A 225 -1.24 0.39 30.55
CA ASN A 225 0.15 0.22 30.14
C ASN A 225 0.20 0.01 28.62
N ILE A 226 1.14 0.69 27.97
CA ILE A 226 1.39 0.63 26.54
C ILE A 226 2.77 -0.01 26.33
N SER A 227 2.87 -0.98 25.43
CA SER A 227 4.14 -1.56 24.97
C SER A 227 4.38 -1.29 23.49
N ASP A 228 5.62 -1.45 23.05
CA ASP A 228 6.07 -1.27 21.66
C ASP A 228 5.74 0.11 21.09
N VAL A 229 5.92 1.17 21.90
CA VAL A 229 5.55 2.55 21.50
C VAL A 229 6.24 2.98 20.20
N GLY A 230 7.52 2.64 20.01
CA GLY A 230 8.22 2.87 18.74
C GLY A 230 7.49 2.30 17.51
N GLU A 231 6.98 1.07 17.60
CA GLU A 231 6.21 0.42 16.53
C GLU A 231 4.85 1.09 16.31
N LEU A 232 4.17 1.51 17.39
CA LEU A 232 2.90 2.23 17.29
C LEU A 232 3.08 3.55 16.51
N LEU A 233 4.10 4.34 16.87
CA LEU A 233 4.31 5.67 16.31
C LEU A 233 4.80 5.64 14.84
N ARG A 234 5.39 4.53 14.40
CA ARG A 234 5.89 4.35 13.03
C ARG A 234 4.82 4.62 11.96
N HIS A 235 3.57 4.27 12.23
CA HIS A 235 2.43 4.51 11.32
C HIS A 235 2.16 6.00 11.02
N VAL A 236 2.59 6.91 11.88
CA VAL A 236 2.48 8.36 11.66
C VAL A 236 3.81 8.95 11.19
N ILE A 237 4.93 8.45 11.72
CA ILE A 237 6.26 9.03 11.52
C ILE A 237 6.83 8.68 10.13
N THR A 238 6.89 7.39 9.78
CA THR A 238 7.65 6.94 8.59
C THR A 238 6.79 6.51 7.41
N ASN A 239 5.48 6.31 7.63
CA ASN A 239 4.64 5.41 6.84
C ASN A 239 5.16 3.95 6.87
N THR A 240 4.25 2.99 6.87
CA THR A 240 4.62 1.55 6.93
C THR A 240 4.39 0.83 5.62
N THR A 241 3.49 1.36 4.79
CA THR A 241 3.18 0.89 3.45
C THR A 241 2.72 2.08 2.59
N VAL A 242 2.28 1.80 1.37
CA VAL A 242 1.81 2.81 0.43
C VAL A 242 0.64 2.27 -0.39
N ASN A 243 -0.38 3.10 -0.60
CA ASN A 243 -1.44 2.82 -1.55
C ASN A 243 -1.22 3.61 -2.84
N LEU A 244 -1.97 3.26 -3.89
CA LEU A 244 -1.96 3.96 -5.18
C LEU A 244 -3.37 4.50 -5.47
N LYS A 245 -3.42 5.63 -6.17
CA LYS A 245 -4.65 6.34 -6.52
C LYS A 245 -4.49 7.06 -7.86
N SER A 246 -5.58 7.13 -8.61
CA SER A 246 -5.71 8.00 -9.78
C SER A 246 -6.93 8.91 -9.63
N THR A 247 -7.13 9.79 -10.60
CA THR A 247 -8.47 10.32 -10.89
C THR A 247 -9.40 9.19 -11.35
N ASP A 248 -10.72 9.45 -11.39
CA ASP A 248 -11.71 8.56 -12.02
C ASP A 248 -11.93 8.89 -13.51
N ILE A 249 -10.98 9.60 -14.13
CA ILE A 249 -11.05 10.01 -15.53
C ILE A 249 -10.09 9.17 -16.37
N GLN A 250 -10.61 8.44 -17.36
CA GLN A 250 -9.76 7.62 -18.24
C GLN A 250 -8.77 8.51 -19.00
N SER A 251 -7.50 8.09 -19.02
CA SER A 251 -6.41 8.91 -19.56
C SER A 251 -6.58 9.17 -21.04
N ASN A 252 -7.14 8.23 -21.82
CA ASN A 252 -7.31 8.39 -23.26
C ASN A 252 -8.50 9.30 -23.65
N GLY A 253 -9.37 9.68 -22.71
CA GLY A 253 -10.58 10.47 -22.94
C GLY A 253 -11.67 9.79 -23.78
N GLN A 254 -11.36 8.76 -24.57
CA GLN A 254 -12.25 8.22 -25.60
C GLN A 254 -13.49 7.51 -25.06
N ASN A 255 -13.39 6.89 -23.87
CA ASN A 255 -14.50 6.17 -23.24
C ASN A 255 -15.10 6.94 -22.04
N THR A 256 -14.86 8.25 -21.97
CA THR A 256 -15.52 9.11 -20.98
C THR A 256 -16.91 9.53 -21.44
N THR A 257 -17.78 9.94 -20.51
CA THR A 257 -19.11 10.48 -20.82
C THR A 257 -19.30 11.83 -20.11
N PRO A 258 -19.36 12.97 -20.84
CA PRO A 258 -19.14 13.08 -22.29
C PRO A 258 -17.71 12.69 -22.70
N LYS A 259 -17.51 12.39 -23.99
CA LYS A 259 -16.20 12.01 -24.51
C LYS A 259 -15.21 13.16 -24.37
N ASN A 260 -13.95 12.85 -24.07
CA ASN A 260 -12.85 13.80 -23.93
C ASN A 260 -13.07 14.85 -22.83
N ILE A 261 -13.69 14.47 -21.70
CA ILE A 261 -13.77 15.39 -20.55
C ILE A 261 -12.39 15.74 -19.99
N ASP A 262 -12.35 16.92 -19.38
CA ASP A 262 -11.22 17.41 -18.61
C ASP A 262 -10.88 16.49 -17.43
N ILE A 263 -9.62 16.53 -17.00
CA ILE A 263 -9.14 15.73 -15.87
C ILE A 263 -9.44 16.48 -14.58
N SER A 264 -10.57 16.18 -13.95
CA SER A 264 -10.94 16.72 -12.63
C SER A 264 -10.35 15.92 -11.47
N GLY A 265 -10.25 16.55 -10.29
CA GLY A 265 -9.83 15.88 -9.05
C GLY A 265 -8.33 15.68 -8.95
N VAL A 266 -7.55 16.60 -9.53
CA VAL A 266 -6.08 16.56 -9.51
C VAL A 266 -5.53 17.55 -8.49
N PRO A 267 -4.54 17.18 -7.68
CA PRO A 267 -4.11 15.80 -7.39
C PRO A 267 -5.13 15.09 -6.47
N PRO A 268 -5.15 13.75 -6.41
CA PRO A 268 -5.94 13.05 -5.40
C PRO A 268 -5.58 13.48 -3.97
N ASN A 269 -6.57 13.56 -3.06
CA ASN A 269 -6.42 14.21 -1.75
C ASN A 269 -5.20 13.71 -0.94
N ASP A 270 -5.14 12.40 -0.63
CA ASP A 270 -4.09 11.80 0.21
C ASP A 270 -2.72 11.60 -0.48
N THR A 271 -2.56 12.08 -1.72
CA THR A 271 -1.25 12.11 -2.39
C THR A 271 -0.53 13.43 -2.18
N PHE A 272 -1.25 14.55 -2.17
CA PHE A 272 -0.69 15.90 -2.13
C PHE A 272 -0.47 16.39 -0.71
N LEU A 273 -1.47 16.16 0.14
CA LEU A 273 -1.43 16.35 1.58
C LEU A 273 -2.02 15.09 2.23
N ALA A 274 -1.80 14.86 3.52
CA ALA A 274 -2.50 13.80 4.24
C ALA A 274 -3.92 14.25 4.62
N ASP A 275 -4.72 14.64 3.64
CA ASP A 275 -6.03 15.31 3.81
C ASP A 275 -7.00 14.52 4.67
N THR A 276 -7.05 13.19 4.55
CA THR A 276 -7.88 12.35 5.41
C THR A 276 -7.47 12.50 6.88
N LEU A 277 -6.17 12.52 7.16
CA LEU A 277 -5.67 12.75 8.52
C LEU A 277 -5.90 14.20 8.99
N PHE A 278 -5.61 15.19 8.17
CA PHE A 278 -5.74 16.58 8.58
C PHE A 278 -7.20 17.03 8.73
N GLN A 279 -8.06 16.76 7.75
CA GLN A 279 -9.45 17.24 7.74
C GLN A 279 -10.38 16.30 8.50
N THR A 280 -10.35 14.99 8.20
CA THR A 280 -11.31 14.05 8.78
C THR A 280 -10.91 13.61 10.19
N THR A 281 -9.63 13.29 10.40
CA THR A 281 -9.15 12.82 11.71
C THR A 281 -8.91 13.96 12.70
N LEU A 282 -8.23 15.04 12.29
CA LEU A 282 -7.85 16.14 13.19
C LEU A 282 -8.84 17.31 13.18
N GLY A 283 -9.78 17.34 12.24
CA GLY A 283 -10.80 18.39 12.13
C GLY A 283 -10.21 19.76 11.76
N LEU A 284 -9.16 19.80 10.94
CA LEU A 284 -8.60 21.05 10.43
C LEU A 284 -9.43 21.60 9.29
N ASN A 285 -9.68 22.91 9.30
CA ASN A 285 -10.51 23.59 8.32
C ASN A 285 -9.66 24.34 7.29
N TYR A 286 -9.43 23.72 6.14
CA TYR A 286 -8.82 24.31 4.95
C TYR A 286 -9.42 23.62 3.71
N SER A 287 -9.23 24.20 2.52
CA SER A 287 -9.71 23.60 1.27
C SER A 287 -8.68 22.61 0.72
N SER A 288 -9.10 21.39 0.36
CA SER A 288 -8.27 20.48 -0.44
C SER A 288 -7.93 21.10 -1.79
N LEU A 289 -6.71 20.83 -2.30
CA LEU A 289 -6.37 21.17 -3.68
C LEU A 289 -7.15 20.26 -4.62
N SER A 290 -8.06 20.84 -5.41
CA SER A 290 -8.79 20.11 -6.46
C SER A 290 -8.82 20.95 -7.73
N VAL A 291 -7.99 20.58 -8.69
CA VAL A 291 -7.83 21.25 -9.97
C VAL A 291 -8.47 20.40 -11.07
N THR A 292 -9.04 21.09 -12.06
CA THR A 292 -9.42 20.50 -13.34
C THR A 292 -8.38 20.88 -14.39
N LEU A 293 -7.74 19.88 -14.99
CA LEU A 293 -6.78 20.07 -16.08
C LEU A 293 -7.52 19.97 -17.42
N PRO A 294 -7.46 21.00 -18.29
CA PRO A 294 -8.07 20.92 -19.61
C PRO A 294 -7.55 19.74 -20.42
N ARG A 295 -8.45 19.00 -21.06
CA ARG A 295 -8.13 17.78 -21.82
C ARG A 295 -7.04 18.01 -22.87
N ASN A 296 -7.22 19.03 -23.70
CA ASN A 296 -6.29 19.32 -24.79
C ASN A 296 -4.87 19.62 -24.27
N ASP A 297 -4.77 20.35 -23.17
CA ASP A 297 -3.48 20.72 -22.58
C ASP A 297 -2.81 19.49 -21.93
N TYR A 298 -3.58 18.65 -21.24
CA TYR A 298 -3.09 17.40 -20.67
C TYR A 298 -2.55 16.46 -21.76
N ASP A 299 -3.32 16.21 -22.81
CA ASP A 299 -2.92 15.33 -23.91
C ASP A 299 -1.72 15.90 -24.67
N ALA A 300 -1.67 17.21 -24.90
CA ALA A 300 -0.54 17.89 -25.51
C ALA A 300 0.73 17.74 -24.64
N TYR A 301 0.60 17.86 -23.32
CA TYR A 301 1.72 17.68 -22.40
C TYR A 301 2.25 16.24 -22.42
N LEU A 302 1.37 15.24 -22.37
CA LEU A 302 1.78 13.83 -22.46
C LEU A 302 2.56 13.56 -23.75
N ASN A 303 2.10 14.10 -24.88
CA ASN A 303 2.77 13.94 -26.17
C ASN A 303 4.12 14.69 -26.22
N ALA A 304 4.15 15.95 -25.76
CA ALA A 304 5.37 16.78 -25.77
C ALA A 304 6.51 16.18 -24.95
N TYR A 305 6.17 15.43 -23.90
CA TYR A 305 7.13 14.81 -22.98
C TYR A 305 7.20 13.28 -23.10
N ASP A 306 6.75 12.72 -24.23
CA ASP A 306 6.87 11.30 -24.58
C ASP A 306 6.40 10.35 -23.46
N PHE A 307 5.24 10.64 -22.87
CA PHE A 307 4.65 9.76 -21.87
C PHE A 307 4.22 8.45 -22.52
N LYS A 308 4.63 7.32 -21.94
CA LYS A 308 4.30 5.98 -22.45
C LYS A 308 4.43 4.88 -21.40
N LEU A 309 3.59 3.87 -21.52
CA LEU A 309 3.75 2.60 -20.80
C LEU A 309 4.70 1.69 -21.58
N VAL A 310 5.67 1.09 -20.88
CA VAL A 310 6.69 0.22 -21.49
C VAL A 310 6.56 -1.19 -20.94
N GLY A 311 6.32 -2.17 -21.83
CA GLY A 311 6.36 -3.60 -21.49
C GLY A 311 7.73 -4.20 -21.74
N THR A 312 8.09 -5.27 -21.02
CA THR A 312 9.36 -6.00 -21.16
C THR A 312 9.15 -7.44 -21.63
N LYS A 313 10.18 -8.05 -22.22
CA LYS A 313 10.13 -9.44 -22.74
C LYS A 313 10.30 -10.52 -21.66
N GLY A 314 10.58 -10.16 -20.42
CA GLY A 314 10.90 -11.09 -19.34
C GLY A 314 10.63 -10.50 -17.96
N PHE A 315 10.83 -11.31 -16.92
CA PHE A 315 10.41 -11.07 -15.53
C PHE A 315 11.09 -9.88 -14.87
N PHE A 316 12.36 -9.62 -15.16
CA PHE A 316 13.10 -8.52 -14.53
C PHE A 316 12.82 -7.17 -15.20
N PHE A 317 12.80 -6.10 -14.41
CA PHE A 317 12.62 -4.73 -14.93
C PHE A 317 13.76 -4.29 -15.86
N THR A 318 14.92 -4.95 -15.79
CA THR A 318 16.07 -4.78 -16.68
C THR A 318 15.92 -5.55 -18.00
N SER A 319 14.88 -6.36 -18.16
CA SER A 319 14.63 -7.10 -19.39
C SER A 319 14.40 -6.15 -20.57
N GLU A 320 14.73 -6.64 -21.76
CA GLU A 320 14.58 -5.90 -23.02
C GLU A 320 13.14 -5.40 -23.20
N LYS A 321 13.00 -4.17 -23.73
CA LYS A 321 11.69 -3.61 -24.09
C LYS A 321 11.00 -4.54 -25.11
N ALA A 322 9.72 -4.80 -24.88
CA ALA A 322 8.87 -5.60 -25.78
C ALA A 322 7.93 -4.73 -26.61
N PHE A 323 7.32 -3.71 -25.99
CA PHE A 323 6.41 -2.77 -26.65
C PHE A 323 6.36 -1.45 -25.90
N GLU A 324 5.87 -0.42 -26.56
CA GLU A 324 5.52 0.87 -25.98
C GLU A 324 4.04 1.18 -26.29
N TYR A 325 3.33 1.77 -25.33
CA TYR A 325 1.95 2.22 -25.50
C TYR A 325 1.85 3.70 -25.09
N PRO A 326 1.50 4.61 -26.01
CA PRO A 326 1.56 6.04 -25.76
C PRO A 326 0.53 6.48 -24.71
N GLY A 327 0.88 7.53 -23.95
CA GLY A 327 0.05 8.14 -22.92
C GLY A 327 0.37 7.69 -21.50
N SER A 328 -0.64 7.79 -20.63
CA SER A 328 -0.52 7.43 -19.20
C SER A 328 -1.10 6.04 -18.91
N THR A 329 -1.28 5.74 -17.62
CA THR A 329 -2.07 4.60 -17.14
C THR A 329 -3.54 4.68 -17.56
N TYR A 330 -4.33 3.64 -17.29
CA TYR A 330 -5.74 3.57 -17.69
C TYR A 330 -6.56 4.78 -17.24
N PHE A 331 -6.43 5.17 -15.97
CA PHE A 331 -6.90 6.45 -15.46
C PHE A 331 -5.77 7.46 -15.35
N ALA A 332 -6.10 8.74 -15.55
CA ALA A 332 -5.15 9.82 -15.50
C ALA A 332 -4.63 10.05 -14.07
N PHE A 333 -3.38 10.49 -13.98
CA PHE A 333 -2.74 10.93 -12.73
C PHE A 333 -2.61 9.81 -11.67
N PHE A 334 -2.26 8.58 -12.08
CA PHE A 334 -2.01 7.46 -11.16
C PHE A 334 -0.72 7.66 -10.37
N VAL A 335 -0.81 7.77 -9.04
CA VAL A 335 0.27 8.18 -8.13
C VAL A 335 0.18 7.44 -6.78
N PRO A 336 1.28 7.38 -6.01
CA PRO A 336 1.26 6.90 -4.63
C PRO A 336 0.46 7.82 -3.68
N GLN A 337 -0.24 7.26 -2.69
CA GLN A 337 -0.94 7.98 -1.62
C GLN A 337 -0.70 7.36 -0.24
N VAL A 338 -0.96 8.14 0.82
CA VAL A 338 -0.90 7.65 2.21
C VAL A 338 -1.75 6.38 2.34
N ALA A 339 -1.19 5.36 2.98
CA ALA A 339 -1.84 4.07 3.07
C ALA A 339 -3.08 4.09 3.98
N ALA A 340 -4.14 3.40 3.56
CA ALA A 340 -5.34 3.18 4.37
C ALA A 340 -5.02 2.52 5.72
N GLU A 341 -3.99 1.67 5.75
CA GLU A 341 -3.48 1.03 6.95
C GLU A 341 -2.91 2.04 7.96
N ASP A 342 -2.03 2.94 7.51
CA ASP A 342 -1.44 3.99 8.36
C ASP A 342 -2.51 4.96 8.86
N ILE A 343 -3.47 5.33 8.01
CA ILE A 343 -4.62 6.15 8.39
C ILE A 343 -5.45 5.44 9.47
N TYR A 344 -5.73 4.16 9.29
CA TYR A 344 -6.50 3.37 10.24
C TYR A 344 -5.80 3.27 11.60
N VAL A 345 -4.51 2.93 11.62
CA VAL A 345 -3.76 2.80 12.88
C VAL A 345 -3.66 4.14 13.58
N THR A 346 -3.36 5.23 12.87
CA THR A 346 -3.32 6.58 13.43
C THR A 346 -4.63 6.94 14.13
N ASN A 347 -5.77 6.68 13.46
CA ASN A 347 -7.10 6.86 14.05
C ASN A 347 -7.28 6.02 15.31
N LYS A 348 -6.80 4.78 15.34
CA LYS A 348 -6.89 3.91 16.51
C LYS A 348 -6.02 4.37 17.68
N LEU A 349 -4.85 4.94 17.41
CA LEU A 349 -4.00 5.53 18.45
C LEU A 349 -4.67 6.74 19.10
N LEU A 350 -5.30 7.62 18.30
CA LEU A 350 -6.08 8.76 18.79
C LEU A 350 -7.31 8.32 19.59
N GLN A 351 -8.11 7.40 19.05
CA GLN A 351 -9.30 6.86 19.73
C GLN A 351 -8.95 6.19 21.07
N SER A 352 -7.78 5.56 21.14
CA SER A 352 -7.27 4.91 22.36
C SER A 352 -6.54 5.87 23.29
N LYS A 353 -6.46 7.17 22.94
CA LYS A 353 -5.76 8.23 23.68
C LYS A 353 -4.27 7.96 23.89
N ILE A 354 -3.65 7.14 23.05
CA ILE A 354 -2.21 6.86 23.11
C ILE A 354 -1.42 8.09 22.65
N VAL A 355 -1.95 8.79 21.65
CA VAL A 355 -1.46 10.08 21.14
C VAL A 355 -2.59 11.12 21.18
N THR A 356 -2.24 12.40 21.05
CA THR A 356 -3.19 13.51 20.99
C THR A 356 -3.27 14.09 19.57
N ASP A 357 -4.36 14.79 19.25
CA ASP A 357 -4.53 15.48 17.96
C ASP A 357 -3.33 16.39 17.65
N LYS A 358 -2.92 17.21 18.62
CA LYS A 358 -1.80 18.15 18.49
C LYS A 358 -0.47 17.44 18.24
N PHE A 359 -0.24 16.30 18.90
CA PHE A 359 0.95 15.49 18.69
C PHE A 359 1.01 14.93 17.26
N VAL A 360 -0.10 14.36 16.78
CA VAL A 360 -0.21 13.85 15.40
C VAL A 360 -0.07 14.99 14.40
N ALA A 361 -0.70 16.14 14.63
CA ALA A 361 -0.55 17.33 13.80
C ALA A 361 0.91 17.79 13.74
N ALA A 362 1.61 17.82 14.88
CA ALA A 362 3.02 18.20 14.93
C ALA A 362 3.92 17.26 14.13
N LEU A 363 3.66 15.94 14.17
CA LEU A 363 4.36 14.96 13.33
C LEU A 363 4.05 15.17 11.85
N LEU A 364 2.77 15.27 11.47
CA LEU A 364 2.36 15.42 10.07
C LEU A 364 2.80 16.75 9.46
N MET A 365 2.99 17.79 10.27
CA MET A 365 3.46 19.11 9.84
C MET A 365 4.96 19.19 9.56
N VAL A 366 5.74 18.17 9.97
CA VAL A 366 7.13 18.05 9.55
C VAL A 366 7.14 17.68 8.08
N ASP A 367 7.61 18.62 7.25
CA ASP A 367 7.74 18.44 5.80
C ASP A 367 6.42 17.96 5.15
N TYR A 368 5.32 18.60 5.56
CA TYR A 368 3.94 18.25 5.18
C TYR A 368 3.67 18.23 3.66
N GLN A 369 4.51 18.91 2.87
CA GLN A 369 4.46 18.90 1.41
C GLN A 369 4.91 17.56 0.80
N ASN A 370 5.45 16.65 1.61
CA ASN A 370 5.90 15.31 1.23
C ASN A 370 5.22 14.25 2.12
N PRO A 371 3.90 14.04 2.01
CA PRO A 371 3.12 13.28 3.00
C PRO A 371 3.49 11.79 3.10
N LEU A 372 4.13 11.20 2.08
CA LEU A 372 4.55 9.80 2.05
C LEU A 372 6.04 9.57 2.29
N PHE A 373 6.88 10.35 1.62
CA PHE A 373 8.32 10.09 1.51
C PHE A 373 9.15 11.18 2.19
N SER A 374 8.66 11.70 3.31
CA SER A 374 9.38 12.70 4.09
C SER A 374 10.53 12.05 4.86
N SER A 375 11.76 12.27 4.39
CA SER A 375 12.96 11.88 5.13
C SER A 375 13.11 12.67 6.43
N LYS A 376 12.68 13.93 6.46
CA LYS A 376 12.67 14.76 7.68
C LYS A 376 11.76 14.14 8.74
N ARG A 377 10.49 13.87 8.42
CA ARG A 377 9.56 13.25 9.38
C ARG A 377 10.03 11.87 9.80
N ALA A 378 10.46 11.04 8.84
CA ALA A 378 10.97 9.70 9.13
C ALA A 378 12.18 9.70 10.09
N SER A 379 13.04 10.73 10.04
CA SER A 379 14.19 10.85 10.94
C SER A 379 13.81 11.01 12.42
N LEU A 380 12.57 11.37 12.73
CA LEU A 380 12.06 11.44 14.10
C LEU A 380 11.81 10.06 14.73
N GLN A 381 11.79 8.99 13.94
CA GLN A 381 11.58 7.62 14.44
C GLN A 381 12.62 7.23 15.50
N LYS A 382 13.86 7.74 15.38
CA LYS A 382 14.93 7.53 16.37
C LYS A 382 14.57 7.95 17.80
N TYR A 383 13.61 8.87 17.96
CA TYR A 383 13.10 9.28 19.28
C TYR A 383 12.00 8.36 19.78
N ALA A 384 11.11 7.92 18.88
CA ALA A 384 10.08 6.92 19.19
C ALA A 384 10.71 5.59 19.60
N ASP A 385 11.79 5.16 18.94
CA ASP A 385 12.50 3.90 19.24
C ASP A 385 13.16 3.89 20.64
N GLN A 386 13.38 5.06 21.23
CA GLN A 386 13.87 5.18 22.61
C GLN A 386 12.74 5.04 23.65
N ILE A 387 11.49 4.97 23.22
CA ILE A 387 10.30 4.82 24.06
C ILE A 387 9.76 3.43 23.82
N THR A 388 10.10 2.49 24.71
CA THR A 388 9.65 1.10 24.60
C THR A 388 8.28 0.89 25.24
N THR A 389 7.92 1.72 26.22
CA THR A 389 6.68 1.63 26.98
C THR A 389 6.10 3.01 27.26
N GLY A 390 4.81 3.07 27.59
CA GLY A 390 4.12 4.29 28.01
C GLY A 390 2.94 3.97 28.91
N THR A 391 2.32 5.01 29.49
CA THR A 391 1.13 4.81 30.34
C THR A 391 0.03 5.81 30.02
N ILE A 392 -1.22 5.40 30.22
CA ILE A 392 -2.37 6.30 30.25
C ILE A 392 -2.94 6.30 31.66
N THR A 393 -2.86 7.46 32.33
CA THR A 393 -3.36 7.67 33.68
C THR A 393 -4.40 8.78 33.65
N LYS A 394 -5.61 8.49 34.15
CA LYS A 394 -6.75 9.45 34.12
C LYS A 394 -7.03 10.04 32.73
N GLY A 395 -6.80 9.24 31.68
CA GLY A 395 -7.03 9.66 30.28
C GLY A 395 -5.91 10.46 29.64
N VAL A 396 -4.78 10.66 30.32
CA VAL A 396 -3.59 11.36 29.82
C VAL A 396 -2.49 10.34 29.52
N SER A 397 -1.99 10.32 28.29
CA SER A 397 -0.87 9.47 27.87
C SER A 397 0.47 10.11 28.13
N SER A 398 1.45 9.33 28.58
CA SER A 398 2.85 9.78 28.72
C SER A 398 3.58 9.88 27.38
N VAL A 399 3.13 9.13 26.36
CA VAL A 399 3.85 8.95 25.08
C VAL A 399 4.20 10.27 24.38
N PRO A 400 3.27 11.24 24.20
CA PRO A 400 3.61 12.51 23.55
C PRO A 400 4.70 13.31 24.29
N GLU A 401 4.59 13.43 25.62
CA GLU A 401 5.55 14.19 26.43
C GLU A 401 6.90 13.50 26.51
N ASP A 402 6.92 12.17 26.63
CA ASP A 402 8.15 11.38 26.60
C ASP A 402 8.90 11.60 25.27
N PHE A 403 8.17 11.61 24.15
CA PHE A 403 8.74 11.89 22.82
C PHE A 403 9.29 13.31 22.69
N VAL A 404 8.53 14.31 23.16
CA VAL A 404 8.96 15.71 23.16
C VAL A 404 10.20 15.90 24.04
N ALA A 405 10.27 15.24 25.20
CA ALA A 405 11.43 15.29 26.07
C ALA A 405 12.69 14.75 25.37
N LYS A 406 12.57 13.66 24.60
CA LYS A 406 13.67 13.12 23.78
C LYS A 406 14.15 14.10 22.71
N ILE A 407 13.23 14.81 22.07
CA ILE A 407 13.59 15.88 21.12
C ILE A 407 14.31 17.02 21.84
N LYS A 408 13.75 17.54 22.95
CA LYS A 408 14.31 18.69 23.68
C LYS A 408 15.70 18.42 24.28
N GLN A 409 15.99 17.16 24.65
CA GLN A 409 17.33 16.75 25.10
C GLN A 409 18.43 16.97 24.06
N THR A 410 18.08 17.10 22.77
CA THR A 410 19.06 17.42 21.71
C THR A 410 19.43 18.91 21.63
N GLY A 411 18.77 19.77 22.39
CA GLY A 411 18.93 21.23 22.29
C GLY A 411 18.15 21.88 21.13
N ALA A 412 17.31 21.11 20.42
CA ALA A 412 16.44 21.65 19.38
C ALA A 412 15.45 22.69 19.95
N THR A 413 15.19 23.72 19.16
CA THR A 413 14.20 24.78 19.43
C THR A 413 13.21 24.87 18.29
N ALA A 414 11.99 25.37 18.56
CA ALA A 414 10.99 25.57 17.52
C ALA A 414 11.51 26.47 16.39
N SER A 415 11.20 26.09 15.14
CA SER A 415 11.47 26.93 13.97
C SER A 415 10.80 28.30 14.10
N THR A 416 11.39 29.33 13.50
CA THR A 416 10.70 30.60 13.27
C THR A 416 9.73 30.47 12.10
N ALA A 417 8.60 31.19 12.17
CA ALA A 417 7.63 31.19 11.09
C ALA A 417 8.28 31.67 9.78
N GLY A 418 8.13 30.87 8.71
CA GLY A 418 8.67 31.18 7.38
C GLY A 418 10.06 30.61 7.07
N SER A 419 10.75 29.98 8.02
CA SER A 419 12.09 29.39 7.82
C SER A 419 12.06 27.84 7.89
N PHE A 420 10.99 27.23 7.38
CA PHE A 420 10.77 25.79 7.56
C PHE A 420 11.67 24.92 6.69
N ASP A 421 11.98 25.34 5.46
CA ASP A 421 12.74 24.51 4.50
C ASP A 421 14.16 24.20 4.99
N ASP A 422 14.78 25.16 5.69
CA ASP A 422 16.12 25.02 6.28
C ASP A 422 16.11 24.45 7.70
N SER A 423 14.94 24.33 8.32
CA SER A 423 14.80 23.81 9.68
C SER A 423 14.99 22.29 9.75
N SER A 424 15.51 21.81 10.88
CA SER A 424 15.56 20.39 11.23
C SER A 424 14.16 19.82 11.44
N ALA A 425 14.05 18.49 11.41
CA ALA A 425 12.78 17.80 11.67
C ALA A 425 12.26 18.10 13.08
N GLU A 426 13.18 18.13 14.05
CA GLU A 426 12.94 18.47 15.45
C GLU A 426 12.37 19.88 15.59
N SER A 427 12.97 20.87 14.93
CA SER A 427 12.52 22.26 14.99
C SER A 427 11.15 22.46 14.33
N GLN A 428 10.88 21.78 13.21
CA GLN A 428 9.57 21.82 12.56
C GLN A 428 8.47 21.18 13.42
N PHE A 429 8.77 20.05 14.07
CA PHE A 429 7.87 19.39 15.01
C PHE A 429 7.55 20.30 16.20
N LEU A 430 8.59 20.85 16.83
CA LEU A 430 8.46 21.75 17.98
C LEU A 430 7.66 23.00 17.63
N TYR A 431 7.78 23.54 16.43
CA TYR A 431 6.97 24.69 16.01
C TYR A 431 5.47 24.45 16.22
N THR A 432 4.95 23.31 15.78
CA THR A 432 3.51 23.00 15.92
C THR A 432 3.16 22.58 17.35
N TRP A 433 4.05 21.81 17.99
CA TRP A 433 3.85 21.32 19.36
C TRP A 433 3.81 22.44 20.40
N GLU A 434 4.60 23.50 20.23
CA GLU A 434 4.73 24.60 21.19
C GLU A 434 3.68 25.71 20.98
N LEU A 435 2.84 25.62 19.94
CA LEU A 435 1.68 26.50 19.79
C LEU A 435 0.71 26.32 20.97
N PRO A 436 -0.02 27.37 21.40
CA PRO A 436 -1.09 27.22 22.38
C PRO A 436 -2.16 26.21 21.96
N ASP A 437 -2.75 25.50 22.93
CA ASP A 437 -3.72 24.43 22.67
C ASP A 437 -5.00 24.91 21.96
N ASP A 438 -5.34 26.18 22.13
CA ASP A 438 -6.47 26.86 21.47
C ASP A 438 -6.11 27.44 20.09
N GLN A 439 -4.83 27.48 19.72
CA GLN A 439 -4.35 28.13 18.48
C GLN A 439 -3.83 27.16 17.43
N TRP A 440 -3.30 26.00 17.83
CA TRP A 440 -2.57 25.12 16.90
C TRP A 440 -3.40 24.71 15.68
N LYS A 441 -4.71 24.44 15.83
CA LYS A 441 -5.58 24.07 14.69
C LYS A 441 -5.63 25.18 13.65
N GLN A 442 -5.84 26.43 14.08
CA GLN A 442 -5.94 27.57 13.19
C GLN A 442 -4.62 27.82 12.46
N VAL A 443 -3.50 27.86 13.19
CA VAL A 443 -2.18 28.11 12.61
C VAL A 443 -1.78 27.02 11.63
N THR A 444 -2.03 25.75 11.98
CA THR A 444 -1.76 24.62 11.08
C THR A 444 -2.63 24.68 9.82
N ALA A 445 -3.93 24.93 9.96
CA ALA A 445 -4.83 25.05 8.82
C ALA A 445 -4.44 26.22 7.88
N GLN A 446 -4.01 27.36 8.43
CA GLN A 446 -3.52 28.49 7.63
C GLN A 446 -2.27 28.13 6.82
N ARG A 447 -1.35 27.35 7.38
CA ARG A 447 -0.13 26.90 6.66
C ARG A 447 -0.49 25.94 5.52
N LEU A 448 -1.39 24.99 5.78
CA LEU A 448 -1.90 24.06 4.76
C LEU A 448 -2.61 24.82 3.64
N GLN A 449 -3.49 25.76 3.99
CA GLN A 449 -4.20 26.61 3.03
C GLN A 449 -3.23 27.44 2.19
N GLY A 450 -2.21 28.06 2.81
CA GLY A 450 -1.19 28.82 2.08
C GLY A 450 -0.43 27.98 1.05
N TYR A 451 -0.15 26.70 1.35
CA TYR A 451 0.44 25.80 0.37
C TYR A 451 -0.52 25.43 -0.76
N VAL A 452 -1.78 25.11 -0.44
CA VAL A 452 -2.82 24.87 -1.44
C VAL A 452 -2.97 26.07 -2.38
N ASP A 453 -3.10 27.27 -1.82
CA ASP A 453 -3.25 28.53 -2.58
C ASP A 453 -2.04 28.80 -3.48
N SER A 454 -0.83 28.48 -3.02
CA SER A 454 0.41 28.66 -3.82
C SER A 454 0.41 27.87 -5.12
N ILE A 455 -0.37 26.79 -5.20
CA ILE A 455 -0.52 25.95 -6.39
C ILE A 455 -1.82 26.29 -7.13
N ALA A 456 -2.93 26.47 -6.40
CA ALA A 456 -4.23 26.80 -6.98
C ALA A 456 -4.21 28.12 -7.76
N ASN A 457 -3.43 29.10 -7.30
CA ASN A 457 -3.33 30.43 -7.91
C ASN A 457 -2.28 30.53 -9.04
N LYS A 458 -1.61 29.43 -9.41
CA LYS A 458 -0.72 29.41 -10.58
C LYS A 458 -1.51 29.58 -11.88
N GLU A 459 -0.89 30.20 -12.87
CA GLU A 459 -1.44 30.22 -14.23
C GLU A 459 -1.70 28.79 -14.73
N PRO A 460 -2.77 28.54 -15.53
CA PRO A 460 -3.18 27.18 -15.87
C PRO A 460 -2.06 26.29 -16.43
N GLY A 461 -1.23 26.82 -17.33
CA GLY A 461 -0.09 26.09 -17.91
C GLY A 461 1.02 25.77 -16.89
N GLU A 462 1.35 26.73 -16.01
CA GLU A 462 2.33 26.52 -14.93
C GLU A 462 1.83 25.51 -13.89
N ARG A 463 0.53 25.54 -13.62
CA ARG A 463 -0.13 24.61 -12.70
C ARG A 463 -0.12 23.18 -13.24
N LEU A 464 -0.42 23.01 -14.53
CA LEU A 464 -0.32 21.73 -15.22
C LEU A 464 1.11 21.18 -15.16
N ASP A 465 2.11 21.98 -15.54
CA ASP A 465 3.51 21.57 -15.51
C ASP A 465 3.97 21.20 -14.09
N TYR A 466 3.63 22.03 -13.10
CA TYR A 466 3.92 21.75 -11.69
C TYR A 466 3.33 20.40 -11.25
N LEU A 467 2.04 20.17 -11.50
CA LEU A 467 1.34 18.97 -11.04
C LEU A 467 1.87 17.70 -11.73
N LEU A 468 2.18 17.75 -13.03
CA LEU A 468 2.72 16.59 -13.73
C LEU A 468 4.16 16.27 -13.32
N ARG A 469 5.03 17.28 -13.17
CA ARG A 469 6.39 17.08 -12.61
C ARG A 469 6.34 16.58 -11.18
N TRP A 470 5.42 17.10 -10.37
CA TRP A 470 5.19 16.63 -9.01
C TRP A 470 4.76 15.16 -9.02
N SER A 471 3.83 14.76 -9.90
CA SER A 471 3.38 13.37 -10.02
C SER A 471 4.53 12.42 -10.40
N ILE A 472 5.41 12.84 -11.32
CA ILE A 472 6.62 12.09 -11.69
C ILE A 472 7.53 11.93 -10.48
N LYS A 473 7.79 13.01 -9.73
CA LYS A 473 8.62 12.97 -8.52
C LYS A 473 8.08 11.99 -7.47
N GLN A 474 6.76 11.92 -7.27
CA GLN A 474 6.17 10.96 -6.32
C GLN A 474 6.33 9.50 -6.80
N ARG A 475 6.11 9.25 -8.10
CA ARG A 475 6.33 7.92 -8.71
C ARG A 475 7.79 7.51 -8.60
N ASP A 476 8.71 8.41 -8.90
CA ASP A 476 10.15 8.14 -8.83
C ASP A 476 10.59 7.81 -7.40
N ARG A 477 10.06 8.52 -6.41
CA ARG A 477 10.28 8.20 -4.99
C ARG A 477 9.71 6.85 -4.61
N PHE A 478 8.51 6.50 -5.04
CA PHE A 478 7.98 5.16 -4.82
C PHE A 478 8.89 4.07 -5.42
N ILE A 479 9.35 4.27 -6.66
CA ILE A 479 10.21 3.32 -7.37
C ILE A 479 11.62 3.23 -6.74
N SER A 480 12.09 4.27 -6.07
CA SER A 480 13.44 4.32 -5.49
C SER A 480 13.49 4.13 -3.97
N THR A 481 12.35 4.09 -3.28
CA THR A 481 12.32 3.96 -1.81
C THR A 481 12.09 2.51 -1.42
N SER A 482 13.08 1.90 -0.77
CA SER A 482 12.89 0.62 -0.09
C SER A 482 12.06 0.84 1.19
N PRO A 483 11.05 -0.01 1.49
CA PRO A 483 10.76 -1.25 0.78
C PRO A 483 9.67 -1.12 -0.30
N PHE A 484 9.10 0.07 -0.48
CA PHE A 484 7.97 0.31 -1.37
C PHE A 484 8.24 -0.03 -2.84
N CYS A 485 9.50 0.07 -3.30
CA CYS A 485 9.83 -0.26 -4.66
C CYS A 485 9.61 -1.74 -5.04
N ASN A 486 9.51 -2.64 -4.05
CA ASN A 486 9.13 -4.04 -4.27
C ASN A 486 7.67 -4.19 -4.74
N PHE A 487 6.82 -3.17 -4.53
CA PHE A 487 5.44 -3.15 -5.03
C PHE A 487 5.33 -2.88 -6.53
N ARG A 488 6.43 -2.53 -7.19
CA ARG A 488 6.49 -2.40 -8.63
C ARG A 488 6.72 -3.77 -9.25
N GLU A 489 5.64 -4.44 -9.65
CA GLU A 489 5.72 -5.76 -10.28
C GLU A 489 6.15 -5.67 -11.75
N SER A 490 5.88 -4.55 -12.43
CA SER A 490 6.30 -4.36 -13.82
C SER A 490 6.64 -2.91 -14.15
N ARG A 491 7.19 -2.69 -15.35
CA ARG A 491 7.39 -1.34 -15.90
C ARG A 491 6.06 -0.65 -16.29
N LEU A 492 4.95 -1.38 -16.35
CA LEU A 492 3.63 -0.86 -16.71
C LEU A 492 2.90 -0.18 -15.54
N LEU A 493 3.42 -0.24 -14.31
CA LEU A 493 2.78 0.41 -13.16
C LEU A 493 2.62 1.93 -13.35
N PHE A 494 3.64 2.57 -13.93
CA PHE A 494 3.70 4.01 -14.16
C PHE A 494 4.25 4.31 -15.55
N PRO A 495 3.83 5.41 -16.20
CA PRO A 495 4.38 5.81 -17.48
C PRO A 495 5.83 6.28 -17.34
N GLU A 496 6.63 5.99 -18.35
CA GLU A 496 7.93 6.59 -18.60
C GLU A 496 7.75 7.89 -19.39
N THR A 497 8.68 8.83 -19.27
CA THR A 497 8.63 10.15 -19.91
C THR A 497 10.04 10.68 -20.14
N SER A 498 10.21 11.63 -21.07
CA SER A 498 11.48 12.34 -21.26
C SER A 498 11.84 13.29 -20.12
N LEU A 499 10.92 13.55 -19.17
CA LEU A 499 11.13 14.45 -18.04
C LEU A 499 11.96 13.86 -16.89
N SER A 500 12.02 12.54 -16.77
CA SER A 500 12.79 11.86 -15.73
C SER A 500 13.23 10.48 -16.23
N PRO A 501 14.51 10.09 -16.07
CA PRO A 501 14.92 8.72 -16.32
C PRO A 501 14.25 7.82 -15.29
N VAL A 502 13.79 6.63 -15.72
CA VAL A 502 13.19 5.65 -14.81
C VAL A 502 14.20 5.28 -13.72
N PRO A 503 13.93 5.58 -12.44
CA PRO A 503 14.85 5.22 -11.38
C PRO A 503 14.87 3.70 -11.15
N ASN A 504 15.98 3.21 -10.63
CA ASN A 504 16.10 1.82 -10.20
C ASN A 504 15.66 1.70 -8.74
N CYS A 505 14.96 0.59 -8.42
CA CYS A 505 14.78 0.17 -7.04
C CYS A 505 16.15 -0.17 -6.48
N PRO A 506 16.62 0.46 -5.38
CA PRO A 506 17.81 0.02 -4.70
C PRO A 506 17.51 -1.38 -4.17
N LYS A 507 17.96 -2.40 -4.90
CA LYS A 507 17.78 -3.79 -4.50
C LYS A 507 18.29 -3.91 -3.05
N SER A 508 17.48 -4.44 -2.14
CA SER A 508 18.08 -5.13 -1.00
C SER A 508 19.03 -6.16 -1.62
N ALA A 509 20.26 -6.24 -1.12
CA ALA A 509 21.31 -7.12 -1.65
C ALA A 509 20.99 -8.63 -1.50
N ALA A 510 19.72 -9.02 -1.38
CA ALA A 510 19.27 -10.32 -0.93
C ALA A 510 18.39 -11.09 -1.94
N ASN A 511 17.91 -10.47 -3.01
CA ASN A 511 17.08 -11.17 -4.03
C ASN A 511 17.92 -11.68 -5.21
N ALA A 512 19.10 -12.22 -4.92
CA ALA A 512 19.94 -12.91 -5.87
C ALA A 512 20.34 -14.27 -5.30
N GLU A 513 19.34 -15.10 -4.98
CA GLU A 513 19.46 -16.55 -4.84
C GLU A 513 18.14 -17.21 -5.22
#